data_AF-A0AA42GZX0-F1
#
_entry.id   AF-A0AA42GZX0-F1
#
_cell.length_a   1.000
_cell.length_b   1.000
_cell.length_c   1.000
_cell.angle_alpha   90.00
_cell.angle_beta   90.00
_cell.angle_gamma   90.00
#
_symmetry.space_group_name_H-M   'P 1'
#
loop_
_entity.id
_entity.type
_entity.pdbx_description
1 polymer ?
#
loop_
_entity_poly.entity_id
_entity_poly.type
_entity_poly.pdbx_seq_one_letter_code
_entity_poly.pdbx_strand_id
1 'polypeptide(L)'
;MAKPRNPLGKAKVEGRDKINAGRYKNRAEPAANGPLGAPPVWLKDSAEIKAKSAWKLFAKELPWLNESHRTLVGMASTIQGRIMAGQEVGVQAMNLLRQMLGQMGATPADASKVATPDEGEEKDDLLD
;
A
#
# COMPACT_ATOMS: atom_id res chain seq x y z
N MET A 1 -8.48 -23.13 -18.18
CA MET A 1 -7.82 -21.92 -17.62
C MET A 1 -7.12 -22.32 -16.33
N ALA A 2 -5.84 -21.98 -16.14
CA ALA A 2 -5.15 -22.27 -14.88
C ALA A 2 -5.82 -21.50 -13.73
N LYS A 3 -6.11 -22.17 -12.60
CA LYS A 3 -6.72 -21.51 -11.44
C LYS A 3 -5.80 -20.37 -10.94
N PRO A 4 -6.33 -19.16 -10.67
CA PRO A 4 -5.55 -18.05 -10.13
C PRO A 4 -4.79 -18.48 -8.87
N ARG A 5 -3.56 -17.98 -8.74
CA ARG A 5 -2.71 -18.29 -7.59
C ARG A 5 -3.19 -17.44 -6.41
N ASN A 6 -3.68 -18.08 -5.34
CA ASN A 6 -3.94 -17.38 -4.08
C ASN A 6 -2.62 -17.00 -3.40
N PRO A 7 -2.54 -15.81 -2.78
CA PRO A 7 -1.49 -15.47 -1.83
C PRO A 7 -1.38 -16.54 -0.74
N LEU A 8 -0.16 -16.79 -0.27
CA LEU A 8 0.12 -17.79 0.75
C LEU A 8 -0.52 -17.41 2.09
N GLY A 9 -0.48 -16.13 2.48
CA GLY A 9 -1.14 -15.63 3.68
C GLY A 9 -2.63 -15.94 3.67
N LYS A 10 -3.32 -15.62 2.57
CA LYS A 10 -4.73 -16.00 2.38
C LYS A 10 -4.95 -17.51 2.41
N ALA A 11 -4.06 -18.28 1.77
CA ALA A 11 -4.17 -19.74 1.75
C ALA A 11 -4.03 -20.37 3.14
N LYS A 12 -3.18 -19.80 4.01
CA LYS A 12 -3.01 -20.22 5.41
C LYS A 12 -4.28 -19.95 6.23
N VAL A 13 -4.85 -18.75 6.11
CA VAL A 13 -6.09 -18.37 6.83
C VAL A 13 -7.26 -19.27 6.43
N GLU A 14 -7.40 -19.60 5.15
CA GLU A 14 -8.44 -20.49 4.64
C GLU A 14 -8.13 -22.00 4.80
N GLY A 15 -6.97 -22.37 5.36
CA GLY A 15 -6.50 -23.77 5.46
C GLY A 15 -6.23 -24.47 4.13
N ARG A 16 -6.20 -23.72 3.02
CA ARG A 16 -5.94 -24.22 1.66
C ARG A 16 -4.52 -24.72 1.49
N ASP A 17 -3.59 -24.18 2.27
CA ASP A 17 -2.20 -24.63 2.35
C ASP A 17 -2.11 -26.06 2.89
N LYS A 18 -2.93 -26.44 3.87
CA LYS A 18 -3.01 -27.81 4.39
C LYS A 18 -3.69 -28.76 3.42
N ILE A 19 -4.83 -28.37 2.86
CA ILE A 19 -5.61 -29.20 1.92
C ILE A 19 -4.82 -29.48 0.63
N ASN A 20 -4.05 -28.49 0.14
CA ASN A 20 -3.29 -28.60 -1.11
C ASN A 20 -1.79 -28.38 -0.87
N ALA A 21 -1.22 -29.05 0.14
CA ALA A 21 0.17 -28.85 0.58
C ALA A 21 1.20 -28.82 -0.56
N GLY A 22 1.10 -29.73 -1.53
CA GLY A 22 2.00 -29.78 -2.68
C GLY A 22 2.06 -28.48 -3.50
N ARG A 23 0.98 -27.69 -3.55
CA ARG A 23 0.95 -26.41 -4.28
C ARG A 23 1.68 -25.27 -3.55
N TYR A 24 1.81 -25.37 -2.23
CA TYR A 24 2.30 -24.31 -1.35
C TYR A 24 3.65 -24.62 -0.69
N LYS A 25 4.08 -25.90 -0.69
CA LYS A 25 5.29 -26.40 0.01
C LYS A 25 6.56 -25.57 -0.20
N ASN A 26 6.80 -25.07 -1.42
CA ASN A 26 8.01 -24.32 -1.75
C ASN A 26 7.74 -22.82 -2.01
N ARG A 27 6.59 -22.30 -1.55
CA ARG A 27 6.27 -20.87 -1.72
C ARG A 27 6.74 -20.09 -0.50
N ALA A 28 7.46 -19.00 -0.76
CA ALA A 28 7.69 -17.93 0.19
C ALA A 28 6.90 -16.70 -0.26
N GLU A 29 6.30 -15.99 0.68
CA GLU A 29 5.80 -14.65 0.41
C GLU A 29 6.93 -13.64 0.55
N PRO A 30 6.96 -12.61 -0.31
CA PRO A 30 7.81 -11.45 -0.07
C PRO A 30 7.50 -10.89 1.32
N ALA A 31 8.52 -10.75 2.16
CA ALA A 31 8.34 -10.08 3.44
C ALA A 31 7.92 -8.63 3.19
N ALA A 32 7.03 -8.11 4.04
CA ALA A 32 6.85 -6.68 4.16
C ALA A 32 8.12 -6.14 4.84
N ASN A 33 9.05 -5.57 4.06
CA ASN A 33 10.39 -5.19 4.53
C ASN A 33 10.42 -4.00 5.51
N GLY A 34 9.27 -3.61 6.07
CA GLY A 34 9.14 -2.53 7.04
C GLY A 34 8.10 -1.48 6.62
N PRO A 35 8.02 -0.35 7.34
CA PRO A 35 7.08 0.72 7.04
C PRO A 35 7.41 1.41 5.70
N LEU A 36 6.46 2.15 5.13
CA LEU A 36 6.66 2.94 3.91
C LEU A 36 7.89 3.86 3.99
N GLY A 37 8.10 4.47 5.17
CA GLY A 37 9.27 5.29 5.47
C GLY A 37 9.28 6.67 4.82
N ALA A 38 10.43 7.35 4.91
CA ALA A 38 10.63 8.69 4.35
C ALA A 38 10.61 8.66 2.80
N PRO A 39 10.20 9.77 2.15
CA PRO A 39 10.25 9.88 0.69
C PRO A 39 11.65 9.57 0.13
N PRO A 40 11.76 8.84 -0.99
CA PRO A 40 13.05 8.54 -1.59
C PRO A 40 13.75 9.80 -2.11
N VAL A 41 15.08 9.78 -2.14
CA VAL A 41 15.93 10.95 -2.48
C VAL A 41 15.64 11.52 -3.88
N TRP A 42 15.22 10.67 -4.82
CA TRP A 42 14.89 11.07 -6.18
C TRP A 42 13.56 11.83 -6.28
N LEU A 43 12.69 11.75 -5.27
CA LEU A 43 11.45 12.51 -5.22
C LEU A 43 11.80 13.95 -4.80
N LYS A 44 11.58 14.93 -5.67
CA LYS A 44 11.93 16.33 -5.43
C LYS A 44 10.68 17.19 -5.43
N ASP A 45 10.70 18.23 -4.60
CA ASP A 45 9.71 19.30 -4.64
C ASP A 45 10.26 20.47 -5.47
N SER A 46 9.37 21.18 -6.14
CA SER A 46 9.62 22.45 -6.81
C SER A 46 8.38 23.35 -6.68
N ALA A 47 8.41 24.55 -7.26
CA ALA A 47 7.24 25.41 -7.33
C ALA A 47 6.04 24.75 -8.05
N GLU A 48 6.32 23.85 -9.00
CA GLU A 48 5.32 23.20 -9.85
C GLU A 48 4.88 21.82 -9.31
N ILE A 49 5.57 21.28 -8.30
CA ILE A 49 5.29 19.94 -7.78
C ILE A 49 5.63 19.81 -6.29
N LYS A 50 4.65 19.37 -5.48
CA LYS A 50 4.80 19.12 -4.04
C LYS A 50 4.82 17.62 -3.74
N ALA A 51 5.66 16.85 -4.43
CA ALA A 51 5.67 15.40 -4.38
C ALA A 51 6.03 14.82 -2.99
N LYS A 52 7.02 15.34 -2.26
CA LYS A 52 7.35 14.88 -0.91
C LYS A 52 6.21 15.16 0.07
N SER A 53 5.51 16.26 -0.11
CA SER A 53 4.32 16.58 0.68
C SER A 53 3.19 15.59 0.39
N ALA A 54 2.97 15.24 -0.88
CA ALA A 54 2.02 14.20 -1.26
C ALA A 54 2.39 12.82 -0.71
N TRP A 55 3.67 12.45 -0.70
CA TRP A 55 4.14 11.21 -0.06
C TRP A 55 3.78 11.16 1.42
N LYS A 56 4.08 12.24 2.16
CA LYS A 56 3.77 12.34 3.59
C LYS A 56 2.26 12.28 3.84
N LEU A 57 1.46 12.86 2.96
CA LEU A 57 0.01 12.74 3.01
C LEU A 57 -0.43 11.28 2.85
N PHE A 58 0.07 10.56 1.83
CA PHE A 58 -0.27 9.14 1.66
C PHE A 58 0.20 8.28 2.83
N ALA A 59 1.40 8.53 3.36
CA ALA A 59 1.90 7.82 4.53
C ALA A 59 1.02 8.02 5.77
N LYS A 60 0.42 9.21 5.91
CA LYS A 60 -0.49 9.53 7.01
C LYS A 60 -1.89 8.93 6.83
N GLU A 61 -2.46 9.08 5.64
CA GLU A 61 -3.86 8.71 5.37
C GLU A 61 -4.02 7.21 5.06
N LEU A 62 -2.94 6.52 4.70
CA LEU A 62 -2.94 5.10 4.32
C LEU A 62 -1.94 4.33 5.22
N PRO A 63 -2.23 4.14 6.51
CA PRO A 63 -1.27 3.63 7.50
C PRO A 63 -0.85 2.16 7.27
N TRP A 64 -1.59 1.42 6.44
CA TRP A 64 -1.26 0.05 6.05
C TRP A 64 -0.16 -0.06 4.99
N LEU A 65 0.30 1.06 4.41
CA LEU A 65 1.34 1.04 3.40
C LEU A 65 2.71 0.68 4.02
N ASN A 66 3.42 -0.18 3.32
CA ASN A 66 4.72 -0.71 3.72
C ASN A 66 5.78 -0.49 2.63
N GLU A 67 7.01 -0.93 2.86
CA GLU A 67 8.13 -0.74 1.94
C GLU A 67 7.84 -1.20 0.50
N SER A 68 7.09 -2.29 0.32
CA SER A 68 6.72 -2.82 -0.99
C SER A 68 5.89 -1.84 -1.83
N HIS A 69 5.25 -0.86 -1.20
CA HIS A 69 4.44 0.16 -1.88
C HIS A 69 5.25 1.38 -2.34
N ARG A 70 6.52 1.52 -1.92
CA ARG A 70 7.31 2.76 -2.11
C ARG A 70 7.37 3.25 -3.55
N THR A 71 7.55 2.36 -4.52
CA THR A 71 7.59 2.74 -5.94
C THR A 71 6.25 3.30 -6.41
N LEU A 72 5.15 2.65 -6.04
CA LEU A 72 3.79 3.05 -6.42
C LEU A 72 3.39 4.36 -5.74
N VAL A 73 3.71 4.51 -4.45
CA VAL A 73 3.51 5.77 -3.71
C VAL A 73 4.32 6.89 -4.34
N GLY A 74 5.56 6.62 -4.76
CA GLY A 74 6.39 7.59 -5.44
C GLY A 74 5.75 8.12 -6.72
N MET A 75 5.25 7.20 -7.57
CA MET A 75 4.49 7.57 -8.78
C MET A 75 3.23 8.37 -8.45
N ALA A 76 2.40 7.91 -7.52
CA ALA A 76 1.18 8.61 -7.09
C ALA A 76 1.48 10.01 -6.54
N SER A 77 2.57 10.13 -5.77
CA SER A 77 3.04 11.39 -5.19
C SER A 77 3.40 12.43 -6.26
N THR A 78 3.88 12.00 -7.44
CA THR A 78 4.15 12.96 -8.54
C THR A 78 2.88 13.62 -9.08
N ILE A 79 1.80 12.84 -9.26
CA ILE A 79 0.54 13.36 -9.79
C ILE A 79 -0.17 14.17 -8.71
N GLN A 80 -0.30 13.63 -7.51
CA GLN A 80 -0.90 14.32 -6.37
C GLN A 80 -0.13 15.61 -6.02
N GLY A 81 1.20 15.58 -6.12
CA GLY A 81 2.05 16.75 -5.88
C GLY A 81 1.80 17.89 -6.86
N ARG A 82 1.47 17.60 -8.12
CA ARG A 82 1.07 18.61 -9.12
C ARG A 82 -0.27 19.24 -8.76
N ILE A 83 -1.24 18.42 -8.35
CA ILE A 83 -2.55 18.91 -7.87
C ILE A 83 -2.36 19.85 -6.67
N MET A 84 -1.53 19.46 -5.70
CA MET A 84 -1.22 20.28 -4.52
C MET A 84 -0.45 21.58 -4.84
N ALA A 85 0.23 21.64 -5.98
CA ALA A 85 0.89 22.83 -6.50
C ALA A 85 -0.04 23.72 -7.34
N GLY A 86 -1.33 23.36 -7.48
CA GLY A 86 -2.31 24.12 -8.27
C GLY A 86 -2.11 23.99 -9.78
N GLN A 87 -1.34 23.01 -10.23
CA GLN A 87 -1.15 22.74 -11.65
C GLN A 87 -2.41 22.15 -12.26
N GLU A 88 -2.64 22.44 -13.54
CA GLU A 88 -3.64 21.72 -14.31
C GLU A 88 -3.17 20.27 -14.55
N VAL A 89 -4.02 19.31 -14.17
CA VAL A 89 -3.75 17.88 -14.30
C VAL A 89 -4.84 17.26 -15.17
N GLY A 90 -4.44 16.83 -16.37
CA GLY A 90 -5.37 16.27 -17.35
C GLY A 90 -6.02 14.95 -16.90
N VAL A 91 -7.14 14.63 -17.54
CA VAL A 91 -7.98 13.45 -17.24
C VAL A 91 -7.21 12.13 -17.24
N GLN A 92 -6.22 11.97 -18.13
CA GLN A 92 -5.39 10.76 -18.18
C GLN A 92 -4.58 10.56 -16.89
N ALA A 93 -3.94 11.62 -16.39
CA ALA A 93 -3.16 11.56 -15.15
C ALA A 93 -4.07 11.36 -13.92
N MET A 94 -5.25 12.00 -13.90
CA MET A 94 -6.24 11.81 -12.84
C MET A 94 -6.78 10.37 -12.81
N ASN A 95 -7.04 9.77 -13.97
CA ASN A 95 -7.44 8.37 -14.05
C ASN A 95 -6.33 7.40 -13.64
N LEU A 96 -5.07 7.69 -13.97
CA LEU A 96 -3.93 6.91 -13.51
C LEU A 96 -3.79 7.00 -11.98
N LEU A 97 -3.94 8.20 -11.41
CA LEU A 97 -3.93 8.39 -9.96
C LEU A 97 -5.05 7.58 -9.28
N ARG A 98 -6.28 7.62 -9.80
CA ARG A 98 -7.40 6.81 -9.30
C ARG A 98 -7.08 5.30 -9.30
N GLN A 99 -6.42 4.81 -10.35
CA GLN A 99 -6.01 3.41 -10.44
C GLN A 99 -4.95 3.04 -9.41
N MET A 100 -3.92 3.89 -9.25
CA MET A 100 -2.88 3.69 -8.23
C MET A 100 -3.48 3.68 -6.82
N LEU A 101 -4.43 4.58 -6.54
CA LEU A 101 -5.15 4.61 -5.26
C LEU A 101 -5.94 3.33 -5.01
N GLY A 102 -6.65 2.80 -6.01
CA GLY A 102 -7.32 1.50 -5.90
C GLY A 102 -6.36 0.35 -5.62
N GLN A 103 -5.22 0.31 -6.31
CA GLN A 103 -4.19 -0.71 -6.08
C GLN A 103 -3.54 -0.62 -4.69
N MET A 104 -3.51 0.57 -4.09
CA MET A 104 -3.04 0.80 -2.72
C MET A 104 -4.14 0.62 -1.65
N GLY A 105 -5.35 0.23 -2.03
CA GLY A 105 -6.46 0.07 -1.08
C GLY A 105 -7.06 1.39 -0.58
N ALA A 106 -6.76 2.51 -1.23
CA ALA A 106 -7.15 3.85 -0.78
C ALA A 106 -8.58 4.25 -1.19
N THR A 107 -9.36 3.34 -1.79
CA THR A 107 -10.77 3.58 -2.13
C THR A 107 -11.68 2.92 -1.10
N PRO A 108 -12.90 3.42 -0.83
CA PRO A 108 -13.81 2.80 0.14
C PRO A 108 -14.09 1.31 -0.14
N ALA A 109 -14.20 0.94 -1.43
CA ALA A 109 -14.44 -0.44 -1.83
C ALA A 109 -13.23 -1.34 -1.58
N ASP A 110 -12.01 -0.81 -1.66
CA ASP A 110 -10.78 -1.58 -1.48
C ASP A 110 -10.27 -1.55 -0.04
N ALA A 111 -10.53 -0.48 0.72
CA ALA A 111 -10.16 -0.36 2.13
C ALA A 111 -10.72 -1.52 2.97
N SER A 112 -11.93 -2.00 2.66
CA SER A 112 -12.54 -3.18 3.31
C SER A 112 -11.75 -4.49 3.11
N LYS A 113 -10.80 -4.52 2.17
CA LYS A 113 -9.98 -5.70 1.83
C LYS A 113 -8.57 -5.59 2.40
N VAL A 114 -8.22 -4.47 3.01
CA VAL A 114 -6.90 -4.21 3.56
C VAL A 114 -6.88 -4.64 5.02
N ALA A 115 -5.86 -5.42 5.39
CA ALA A 115 -5.56 -5.67 6.79
C ALA A 115 -4.80 -4.45 7.34
N THR A 116 -5.40 -3.74 8.28
CA THR A 116 -4.70 -2.73 9.08
C THR A 116 -3.78 -3.45 10.07
N PRO A 117 -2.54 -2.98 10.30
CA PRO A 117 -1.75 -3.46 11.43
C PRO A 117 -2.57 -3.23 12.70
N ASP A 118 -2.71 -4.23 13.57
CA ASP A 118 -3.26 -3.99 14.89
C ASP A 118 -2.41 -2.92 15.57
N GLU A 119 -3.04 -1.82 15.99
CA GLU A 119 -2.46 -0.96 17.01
C GLU A 119 -2.28 -1.88 18.22
N GLY A 120 -1.02 -2.20 18.53
CA GLY A 120 -0.68 -3.36 19.34
C GLY A 120 -1.53 -3.46 20.59
N GLU A 121 -1.83 -4.71 20.97
CA GLU A 121 -2.40 -5.08 22.27
C GLU A 121 -1.96 -4.06 23.32
N GLU A 122 -2.91 -3.23 23.78
CA GLU A 122 -2.75 -2.57 25.07
C GLU A 122 -2.42 -3.72 26.02
N LYS A 123 -1.17 -3.78 26.46
CA LYS A 123 -0.81 -4.64 27.56
C LYS A 123 -1.67 -4.15 28.71
N ASP A 124 -2.70 -4.93 28.99
CA ASP A 124 -3.55 -4.82 30.16
C ASP A 124 -2.65 -5.13 31.38
N ASP A 125 -1.75 -4.19 31.71
CA ASP A 125 -1.01 -4.15 32.98
C ASP A 125 -1.97 -3.61 34.06
N LEU A 126 -3.17 -4.19 34.12
CA LEU A 126 -4.09 -4.05 35.22
C LEU A 126 -4.51 -5.45 35.63
N LEU A 127 -3.78 -6.01 36.61
CA LEU A 127 -4.18 -7.02 37.61
C LEU A 127 -2.93 -7.83 38.07
N ASP A 128 -2.15 -7.30 39.01
CA ASP A 128 -2.04 -7.73 40.43
C ASP A 128 -0.80 -7.08 41.10
#